data_AF-A0A5J4RVR4-F1
#
_entry.id   AF-A0A5J4RVR4-F1
#
_cell.length_a   1.000
_cell.length_b   1.000
_cell.length_c   1.000
_cell.angle_alpha   90.00
_cell.angle_beta   90.00
_cell.angle_gamma   90.00
#
_symmetry.space_group_name_H-M   'P 1'
#
loop_
_entity.id
_entity.type
_entity.pdbx_description
1 polymer ?
#
loop_
_entity_poly.entity_id
_entity_poly.type
_entity_poly.pdbx_seq_one_letter_code
_entity_poly.pdbx_strand_id
1 'polypeptide(L)'
;MFNASGALTSLPASSFDTGNITYAASAFFTSFNSGGALTVLPTGSFNTSKISGVVGDQVFSSFNMNGIIPQLPTGSFDFSKITSVGSSFCAHFNDNGKLTSLPELSFNTSAINTIIDTGRFFDSFNQDGSLTELPINSFKTDSIVNPGSRFFAAFNQRGALTSLPVGSFVTTQMISVGSEAGFCAYFNANGEITYLPVGSFNLSTHISVEDSYFSAFNSYGALDHLPEGSFDIRNIV
;
A
#
# COMPACT_ATOMS: atom_id res chain seq x y z
N MET A 1 5.29 8.36 -15.61
CA MET A 1 5.14 7.21 -16.53
C MET A 1 6.48 6.90 -17.18
N PHE A 2 6.92 5.64 -17.18
CA PHE A 2 8.20 5.25 -17.81
C PHE A 2 8.03 4.12 -18.85
N ASN A 3 7.51 2.95 -18.46
CA ASN A 3 7.23 1.78 -19.31
C ASN A 3 5.75 1.39 -19.28
N ALA A 4 4.84 2.36 -19.21
CA ALA A 4 3.40 2.10 -19.23
C ALA A 4 2.97 1.58 -20.61
N SER A 5 2.34 0.40 -20.65
CA SER A 5 2.01 -0.37 -21.87
C SER A 5 3.22 -0.56 -22.79
N GLY A 6 4.43 -0.51 -22.22
CA GLY A 6 5.68 -0.49 -22.96
C GLY A 6 6.27 -1.88 -23.16
N ALA A 7 7.03 -2.04 -24.23
CA ALA A 7 7.63 -3.31 -24.64
C ALA A 7 9.04 -3.56 -24.04
N LEU A 8 9.55 -2.68 -23.17
CA LEU A 8 10.85 -2.93 -22.52
C LEU A 8 10.73 -4.14 -21.61
N THR A 9 11.62 -5.11 -21.79
CA THR A 9 11.66 -6.36 -21.01
C THR A 9 12.73 -6.34 -19.92
N SER A 10 13.76 -5.52 -20.10
CA SER A 10 14.90 -5.36 -19.18
C SER A 10 15.46 -3.95 -19.22
N LEU A 11 16.14 -3.53 -18.16
CA LEU A 11 16.90 -2.28 -18.12
C LEU A 11 18.40 -2.56 -17.95
N PRO A 12 19.29 -1.74 -18.55
CA PRO A 12 20.73 -1.86 -18.36
C PRO A 12 21.14 -1.74 -16.89
N ALA A 13 22.29 -2.33 -16.53
CA ALA A 13 22.87 -2.18 -15.20
C ALA A 13 23.02 -0.70 -14.80
N SER A 14 22.86 -0.41 -13.50
CA SER A 14 22.89 0.94 -12.93
C SER A 14 21.83 1.91 -13.44
N SER A 15 20.90 1.47 -14.31
CA SER A 15 19.70 2.26 -14.61
C SER A 15 18.84 2.38 -13.35
N PHE A 16 18.16 3.52 -13.19
CA PHE A 16 17.30 3.80 -12.03
C PHE A 16 17.99 3.72 -10.67
N ASP A 17 19.30 4.00 -10.60
CA ASP A 17 19.91 4.38 -9.32
C ASP A 17 19.25 5.67 -8.83
N THR A 18 18.42 5.49 -7.81
CA THR A 18 17.58 6.54 -7.21
C THR A 18 18.10 6.92 -5.83
N GLY A 19 19.22 6.32 -5.39
CA GLY A 19 19.77 6.46 -4.05
C GLY A 19 20.36 7.83 -3.73
N ASN A 20 20.33 8.78 -4.66
CA ASN A 20 20.73 10.18 -4.43
C ASN A 20 19.54 11.16 -4.46
N ILE A 21 18.33 10.68 -4.72
CA ILE A 21 17.14 11.51 -4.74
C ILE A 21 16.73 11.81 -3.29
N THR A 22 16.61 13.09 -2.96
CA THR A 22 16.21 13.56 -1.63
C THR A 22 14.76 14.03 -1.56
N TYR A 23 14.11 14.23 -2.71
CA TYR A 23 12.75 14.72 -2.84
C TYR A 23 12.06 14.07 -4.05
N ALA A 24 10.83 13.61 -3.86
CA ALA A 24 9.97 13.10 -4.93
C ALA A 24 8.74 14.00 -5.10
N ALA A 25 8.67 14.66 -6.25
CA ALA A 25 7.51 15.46 -6.65
C ALA A 25 6.29 14.57 -6.95
N SER A 26 5.13 15.20 -7.17
CA SER A 26 3.94 14.48 -7.60
C SER A 26 4.22 13.66 -8.87
N ALA A 27 3.63 12.47 -8.91
CA ALA A 27 3.70 11.49 -9.97
C ALA A 27 5.08 10.90 -10.31
N PHE A 28 6.05 10.97 -9.40
CA PHE A 28 7.45 10.61 -9.67
C PHE A 28 7.66 9.19 -10.23
N PHE A 29 7.06 8.16 -9.63
CA PHE A 29 7.06 6.78 -10.13
C PHE A 29 5.67 6.31 -10.62
N THR A 30 4.75 7.23 -10.89
CA THR A 30 3.41 6.87 -11.36
C THR A 30 3.47 6.11 -12.68
N SER A 31 2.76 4.98 -12.73
CA SER A 31 2.68 4.11 -13.90
C SER A 31 4.07 3.77 -14.43
N PHE A 32 4.98 3.39 -13.55
CA PHE A 32 6.35 3.03 -13.91
C PHE A 32 6.37 1.87 -14.91
N ASN A 33 5.62 0.80 -14.65
CA ASN A 33 5.48 -0.39 -15.49
C ASN A 33 4.01 -0.81 -15.63
N SER A 34 3.08 0.15 -15.66
CA SER A 34 1.65 -0.16 -15.77
C SER A 34 1.33 -0.82 -17.11
N GLY A 35 0.98 -2.11 -17.15
CA GLY A 35 0.80 -2.88 -18.39
C GLY A 35 2.11 -3.11 -19.15
N GLY A 36 3.24 -2.85 -18.52
CA GLY A 36 4.56 -2.94 -19.15
C GLY A 36 5.18 -4.33 -19.04
N ALA A 37 6.06 -4.63 -20.01
CA ALA A 37 6.68 -5.94 -20.16
C ALA A 37 7.98 -6.16 -19.34
N LEU A 38 8.33 -5.26 -18.40
CA LEU A 38 9.58 -5.40 -17.63
C LEU A 38 9.52 -6.64 -16.74
N THR A 39 10.56 -7.47 -16.84
CA THR A 39 10.75 -8.67 -16.00
C THR A 39 12.09 -8.66 -15.27
N VAL A 40 13.05 -7.86 -15.75
CA VAL A 40 14.39 -7.75 -15.16
C VAL A 40 14.69 -6.30 -14.79
N LEU A 41 14.96 -6.07 -13.50
CA LEU A 41 15.33 -4.78 -12.95
C LEU A 41 16.79 -4.79 -12.46
N PRO A 42 17.55 -3.70 -12.61
CA PRO A 42 18.91 -3.61 -12.11
C PRO A 42 18.97 -3.64 -10.58
N THR A 43 20.06 -4.19 -10.04
CA THR A 43 20.31 -4.17 -8.59
C THR A 43 20.36 -2.72 -8.07
N GLY A 44 19.75 -2.48 -6.92
CA GLY A 44 19.75 -1.17 -6.26
C GLY A 44 18.79 -0.15 -6.87
N SER A 45 18.01 -0.51 -7.90
CA SER A 45 16.96 0.38 -8.40
C SER A 45 15.90 0.65 -7.33
N PHE A 46 15.28 1.83 -7.43
CA PHE A 46 14.22 2.29 -6.52
C PHE A 46 14.63 2.41 -5.05
N ASN A 47 15.91 2.67 -4.77
CA ASN A 47 16.35 3.07 -3.44
C ASN A 47 15.81 4.46 -3.09
N THR A 48 14.83 4.50 -2.20
CA THR A 48 14.17 5.73 -1.72
C THR A 48 14.66 6.18 -0.34
N SER A 49 15.68 5.53 0.24
CA SER A 49 16.14 5.76 1.62
C SER A 49 16.67 7.17 1.91
N LYS A 50 16.88 8.00 0.88
CA LYS A 50 17.25 9.42 1.02
C LYS A 50 16.10 10.39 0.78
N ILE A 51 14.97 9.93 0.24
CA ILE A 51 13.77 10.74 0.11
C ILE A 51 13.23 11.00 1.51
N SER A 52 13.00 12.28 1.83
CA SER A 52 12.59 12.67 3.18
C SER A 52 11.66 13.87 3.18
N GLY A 53 10.96 14.07 4.30
CA GLY A 53 10.05 15.19 4.48
C GLY A 53 8.76 14.99 3.70
N VAL A 54 8.38 16.02 2.94
CA VAL A 54 7.12 16.06 2.18
C VAL A 54 7.36 15.51 0.77
N VAL A 55 6.49 14.63 0.32
CA VAL A 55 6.45 14.15 -1.08
C VAL A 55 5.08 14.42 -1.69
N GLY A 56 5.03 14.52 -3.02
CA GLY A 56 3.81 14.87 -3.74
C GLY A 56 2.75 13.77 -3.80
N ASP A 57 1.76 13.96 -4.67
CA ASP A 57 0.67 13.02 -4.90
C ASP A 57 1.08 11.88 -5.83
N GLN A 58 0.44 10.73 -5.68
CA GLN A 58 0.52 9.60 -6.61
C GLN A 58 1.94 9.05 -6.83
N VAL A 59 2.89 9.33 -5.93
CA VAL A 59 4.32 9.04 -6.14
C VAL A 59 4.57 7.61 -6.61
N PHE A 60 3.89 6.61 -6.05
CA PHE A 60 4.00 5.20 -6.46
C PHE A 60 2.69 4.63 -7.03
N SER A 61 1.76 5.51 -7.42
CA SER A 61 0.46 5.08 -7.94
C SER A 61 0.63 4.26 -9.23
N SER A 62 -0.08 3.14 -9.34
CA SER A 62 -0.07 2.26 -10.51
C SER A 62 1.32 1.77 -10.90
N PHE A 63 2.27 1.67 -9.95
CA PHE A 63 3.68 1.37 -10.23
C PHE A 63 3.86 0.15 -11.14
N ASN A 64 3.18 -0.97 -10.84
CA ASN A 64 3.19 -2.22 -11.60
C ASN A 64 1.76 -2.71 -11.91
N MET A 65 0.80 -1.78 -12.08
CA MET A 65 -0.59 -2.14 -12.39
C MET A 65 -0.69 -2.89 -13.74
N ASN A 66 -1.29 -4.08 -13.82
CA ASN A 66 -1.25 -4.98 -14.99
C ASN A 66 0.17 -5.33 -15.48
N GLY A 67 1.20 -5.03 -14.68
CA GLY A 67 2.59 -5.21 -15.04
C GLY A 67 3.10 -6.60 -14.67
N ILE A 68 4.13 -7.06 -15.38
CA ILE A 68 4.67 -8.42 -15.24
C ILE A 68 5.99 -8.50 -14.46
N ILE A 69 6.36 -7.44 -13.71
CA ILE A 69 7.56 -7.49 -12.85
C ILE A 69 7.35 -8.59 -11.81
N PRO A 70 8.23 -9.62 -11.73
CA PRO A 70 8.05 -10.71 -10.79
C PRO A 70 8.58 -10.37 -9.38
N GLN A 71 9.62 -9.54 -9.31
CA GLN A 71 10.30 -9.17 -8.06
C GLN A 71 10.97 -7.81 -8.17
N LEU A 72 11.16 -7.14 -7.03
CA LEU A 72 11.90 -5.89 -6.93
C LEU A 72 13.33 -6.14 -6.43
N PRO A 73 14.30 -5.29 -6.80
CA PRO A 73 15.65 -5.34 -6.22
C PRO A 73 15.67 -5.14 -4.70
N THR A 74 16.67 -5.73 -4.02
CA THR A 74 16.89 -5.49 -2.59
C THR A 74 17.08 -3.99 -2.29
N GLY A 75 16.46 -3.51 -1.21
CA GLY A 75 16.54 -2.11 -0.78
C GLY A 75 15.62 -1.16 -1.55
N SER A 76 14.74 -1.66 -2.42
CA SER A 76 13.69 -0.83 -3.03
C SER A 76 12.68 -0.34 -1.99
N PHE A 77 12.25 0.92 -2.12
CA PHE A 77 11.11 1.50 -1.40
C PHE A 77 11.23 1.58 0.13
N ASP A 78 12.38 2.00 0.67
CA ASP A 78 12.47 2.44 2.07
C ASP A 78 11.81 3.83 2.24
N PHE A 79 10.69 3.89 2.96
CA PHE A 79 9.93 5.11 3.23
C PHE A 79 10.17 5.68 4.64
N SER A 80 11.16 5.16 5.38
CA SER A 80 11.38 5.46 6.80
C SER A 80 11.72 6.91 7.14
N LYS A 81 11.97 7.77 6.15
CA LYS A 81 12.27 9.20 6.31
C LYS A 81 11.20 10.13 5.74
N ILE A 82 10.17 9.59 5.09
CA ILE A 82 9.07 10.37 4.54
C ILE A 82 8.10 10.66 5.69
N THR A 83 7.83 11.94 5.94
CA THR A 83 6.97 12.37 7.06
C THR A 83 5.58 12.77 6.59
N SER A 84 5.47 13.21 5.34
CA SER A 84 4.21 13.66 4.75
C SER A 84 4.09 13.20 3.31
N VAL A 85 2.93 12.70 2.92
CA VAL A 85 2.66 12.27 1.54
C VAL A 85 1.42 12.97 0.98
N GLY A 86 1.36 13.08 -0.34
CA GLY A 86 0.15 13.45 -1.05
C GLY A 86 -0.87 12.30 -1.17
N SER A 87 -1.96 12.55 -1.89
CA SER A 87 -3.03 11.57 -2.11
C SER A 87 -2.57 10.39 -2.97
N SER A 88 -3.23 9.24 -2.83
CA SER A 88 -2.97 8.04 -3.65
C SER A 88 -1.51 7.55 -3.67
N PHE A 89 -0.78 7.74 -2.56
CA PHE A 89 0.67 7.49 -2.47
C PHE A 89 1.10 6.12 -3.00
N CYS A 90 0.37 5.04 -2.66
CA CYS A 90 0.60 3.67 -3.12
C CYS A 90 -0.65 3.04 -3.76
N ALA A 91 -1.58 3.84 -4.30
CA ALA A 91 -2.79 3.31 -4.93
C ALA A 91 -2.44 2.45 -6.15
N HIS A 92 -3.14 1.32 -6.35
CA HIS A 92 -2.95 0.41 -7.48
C HIS A 92 -1.50 -0.07 -7.67
N PHE A 93 -0.69 -0.10 -6.61
CA PHE A 93 0.76 -0.38 -6.71
C PHE A 93 1.06 -1.66 -7.50
N ASN A 94 0.31 -2.74 -7.23
CA ASN A 94 0.39 -4.04 -7.90
C ASN A 94 -1.00 -4.57 -8.30
N ASP A 95 -1.93 -3.67 -8.64
CA ASP A 95 -3.27 -4.05 -9.13
C ASP A 95 -3.16 -4.87 -10.43
N ASN A 96 -3.68 -6.09 -10.46
CA ASN A 96 -3.49 -7.11 -11.50
C ASN A 96 -2.00 -7.46 -11.77
N GLY A 97 -1.09 -7.03 -10.91
CA GLY A 97 0.35 -7.15 -11.10
C GLY A 97 0.91 -8.50 -10.69
N LYS A 98 2.10 -8.82 -11.22
CA LYS A 98 2.78 -10.13 -11.02
C LYS A 98 3.88 -10.15 -9.96
N LEU A 99 4.04 -9.09 -9.17
CA LEU A 99 4.94 -9.14 -8.01
C LEU A 99 4.44 -10.20 -7.04
N THR A 100 5.33 -11.11 -6.62
CA THR A 100 4.97 -12.20 -5.68
C THR A 100 5.40 -11.93 -4.23
N SER A 101 6.41 -11.10 -4.05
CA SER A 101 6.90 -10.64 -2.75
C SER A 101 7.51 -9.23 -2.85
N LEU A 102 7.75 -8.61 -1.70
CA LEU A 102 8.45 -7.32 -1.60
C LEU A 102 9.78 -7.51 -0.84
N PRO A 103 10.83 -6.72 -1.16
CA PRO A 103 12.12 -6.80 -0.47
C PRO A 103 11.99 -6.49 1.03
N GLU A 104 12.90 -7.03 1.85
CA GLU A 104 12.99 -6.69 3.27
C GLU A 104 13.05 -5.17 3.50
N LEU A 105 12.40 -4.71 4.58
CA LEU A 105 12.34 -3.30 5.00
C LEU A 105 11.68 -2.34 4.00
N SER A 106 11.19 -2.83 2.86
CA SER A 106 10.41 -2.02 1.92
C SER A 106 9.07 -1.61 2.55
N PHE A 107 8.53 -0.49 2.10
CA PHE A 107 7.30 0.09 2.61
C PHE A 107 7.29 0.34 4.12
N ASN A 108 8.46 0.65 4.70
CA ASN A 108 8.51 1.13 6.08
C ASN A 108 7.90 2.54 6.17
N THR A 109 6.60 2.62 6.44
CA THR A 109 5.83 3.87 6.53
C THR A 109 5.83 4.48 7.93
N SER A 110 6.68 4.03 8.86
CA SER A 110 6.62 4.41 10.29
C SER A 110 6.79 5.90 10.57
N ALA A 111 7.43 6.65 9.67
CA ALA A 111 7.62 8.09 9.83
C ALA A 111 6.45 8.94 9.29
N ILE A 112 5.56 8.35 8.49
CA ILE A 112 4.46 9.06 7.85
C ILE A 112 3.40 9.38 8.89
N ASN A 113 3.20 10.66 9.17
CA ASN A 113 2.20 11.14 10.13
C ASN A 113 1.16 12.08 9.49
N THR A 114 1.46 12.59 8.29
CA THR A 114 0.62 13.55 7.57
C THR A 114 0.30 13.03 6.17
N ILE A 115 -0.97 13.13 5.79
CA ILE A 115 -1.44 12.94 4.42
C ILE A 115 -2.09 14.25 4.01
N ILE A 116 -1.52 14.90 3.00
CA ILE A 116 -1.84 16.31 2.67
C ILE A 116 -3.15 16.43 1.92
N ASP A 117 -3.49 15.44 1.10
CA ASP A 117 -4.70 15.40 0.29
C ASP A 117 -5.44 14.08 0.53
N THR A 118 -6.75 14.16 0.75
CA THR A 118 -7.50 13.07 1.38
C THR A 118 -7.80 11.95 0.38
N GLY A 119 -7.11 10.82 0.57
CA GLY A 119 -7.66 9.51 0.25
C GLY A 119 -6.78 8.61 -0.60
N ARG A 120 -7.14 7.33 -0.56
CA ARG A 120 -6.64 6.25 -1.41
C ARG A 120 -5.18 5.83 -1.19
N PHE A 121 -4.65 6.02 0.01
CA PHE A 121 -3.24 5.69 0.30
C PHE A 121 -2.85 4.28 -0.16
N PHE A 122 -3.61 3.26 0.24
CA PHE A 122 -3.43 1.86 -0.17
C PHE A 122 -4.61 1.32 -1.01
N ASP A 123 -5.34 2.19 -1.70
CA ASP A 123 -6.49 1.79 -2.53
C ASP A 123 -6.04 0.80 -3.61
N SER A 124 -6.69 -0.36 -3.69
CA SER A 124 -6.38 -1.41 -4.66
C SER A 124 -4.90 -1.82 -4.68
N PHE A 125 -4.18 -1.72 -3.56
CA PHE A 125 -2.72 -1.95 -3.50
C PHE A 125 -2.28 -3.26 -4.19
N ASN A 126 -3.00 -4.35 -3.94
CA ASN A 126 -2.79 -5.68 -4.52
C ASN A 126 -4.11 -6.30 -5.02
N GLN A 127 -5.04 -5.48 -5.53
CA GLN A 127 -6.27 -5.98 -6.13
C GLN A 127 -5.93 -6.88 -7.33
N ASP A 128 -6.48 -8.10 -7.41
CA ASP A 128 -6.12 -9.11 -8.44
C ASP A 128 -4.61 -9.40 -8.53
N GLY A 129 -3.85 -8.98 -7.52
CA GLY A 129 -2.40 -8.97 -7.52
C GLY A 129 -1.81 -10.26 -6.95
N SER A 130 -0.59 -10.56 -7.39
CA SER A 130 0.07 -11.84 -7.09
C SER A 130 0.93 -11.82 -5.82
N LEU A 131 0.94 -10.73 -5.03
CA LEU A 131 1.73 -10.68 -3.80
C LEU A 131 1.18 -11.71 -2.82
N THR A 132 2.06 -12.53 -2.24
CA THR A 132 1.69 -13.58 -1.28
C THR A 132 2.15 -13.27 0.14
N GLU A 133 3.20 -12.47 0.28
CA GLU A 133 3.81 -12.09 1.55
C GLU A 133 4.23 -10.63 1.55
N LEU A 134 4.30 -10.06 2.76
CA LEU A 134 4.80 -8.71 3.01
C LEU A 134 5.96 -8.78 4.02
N PRO A 135 6.97 -7.91 3.88
CA PRO A 135 8.13 -7.90 4.77
C PRO A 135 7.75 -7.40 6.16
N ILE A 136 8.46 -7.87 7.18
CA ILE A 136 8.29 -7.37 8.55
C ILE A 136 8.49 -5.84 8.60
N ASN A 137 7.74 -5.19 9.49
CA ASN A 137 7.76 -3.73 9.70
C ASN A 137 7.30 -2.87 8.52
N SER A 138 6.73 -3.47 7.47
CA SER A 138 6.04 -2.70 6.43
C SER A 138 4.66 -2.23 6.88
N PHE A 139 4.15 -1.18 6.22
CA PHE A 139 2.78 -0.67 6.40
C PHE A 139 2.44 -0.28 7.85
N LYS A 140 3.37 0.39 8.54
CA LYS A 140 3.15 1.03 9.84
C LYS A 140 2.30 2.29 9.67
N THR A 141 1.18 2.37 10.37
CA THR A 141 0.21 3.46 10.25
C THR A 141 -0.11 4.14 11.59
N ASP A 142 0.62 3.76 12.64
CA ASP A 142 0.40 4.17 14.03
C ASP A 142 0.60 5.68 14.27
N SER A 143 1.30 6.36 13.37
CA SER A 143 1.53 7.81 13.43
C SER A 143 0.52 8.65 12.62
N ILE A 144 -0.38 8.01 11.86
CA ILE A 144 -1.30 8.71 10.96
C ILE A 144 -2.57 9.13 11.72
N VAL A 145 -2.87 10.43 11.71
CA VAL A 145 -4.05 11.00 12.38
C VAL A 145 -5.24 11.16 11.43
N ASN A 146 -4.96 11.62 10.20
CA ASN A 146 -5.98 11.91 9.20
C ASN A 146 -5.76 11.03 7.95
N PRO A 147 -6.28 9.79 7.94
CA PRO A 147 -6.06 8.85 6.83
C PRO A 147 -6.84 9.21 5.55
N GLY A 148 -7.87 10.07 5.65
CA GLY A 148 -8.78 10.36 4.56
C GLY A 148 -9.67 9.17 4.20
N SER A 149 -10.17 9.17 2.97
CA SER A 149 -11.11 8.18 2.45
C SER A 149 -10.41 6.98 1.82
N ARG A 150 -11.09 5.83 1.73
CA ARG A 150 -10.61 4.64 0.97
C ARG A 150 -9.19 4.20 1.33
N PHE A 151 -8.77 4.43 2.58
CA PHE A 151 -7.37 4.29 2.97
C PHE A 151 -6.85 2.87 2.76
N PHE A 152 -7.69 1.86 3.01
CA PHE A 152 -7.43 0.43 2.81
C PHE A 152 -8.39 -0.21 1.80
N ALA A 153 -9.10 0.58 0.98
CA ALA A 153 -10.09 0.04 0.07
C ALA A 153 -9.44 -0.95 -0.92
N ALA A 154 -10.09 -2.09 -1.14
CA ALA A 154 -9.64 -3.13 -2.08
C ALA A 154 -8.18 -3.58 -1.93
N PHE A 155 -7.56 -3.38 -0.74
CA PHE A 155 -6.14 -3.62 -0.49
C PHE A 155 -5.64 -4.96 -1.07
N ASN A 156 -6.43 -6.02 -0.87
CA ASN A 156 -6.21 -7.37 -1.36
C ASN A 156 -7.49 -7.99 -1.98
N GLN A 157 -8.34 -7.18 -2.62
CA GLN A 157 -9.52 -7.71 -3.30
C GLN A 157 -9.10 -8.67 -4.43
N ARG A 158 -9.54 -9.93 -4.42
CA ARG A 158 -9.08 -10.98 -5.36
C ARG A 158 -7.55 -11.18 -5.37
N GLY A 159 -6.87 -10.71 -4.34
CA GLY A 159 -5.41 -10.73 -4.24
C GLY A 159 -4.90 -11.96 -3.47
N ALA A 160 -3.66 -12.33 -3.74
CA ALA A 160 -3.04 -13.55 -3.23
C ALA A 160 -2.37 -13.44 -1.84
N LEU A 161 -2.45 -12.29 -1.16
CA LEU A 161 -1.81 -12.13 0.15
C LEU A 161 -2.51 -13.03 1.16
N THR A 162 -1.75 -13.78 1.96
CA THR A 162 -2.33 -14.72 2.95
C THR A 162 -2.39 -14.17 4.37
N SER A 163 -1.55 -13.18 4.68
CA SER A 163 -1.45 -12.60 6.02
C SER A 163 -0.82 -11.21 6.00
N LEU A 164 -0.92 -10.51 7.14
CA LEU A 164 -0.20 -9.25 7.38
C LEU A 164 0.93 -9.45 8.39
N PRO A 165 2.03 -8.69 8.27
CA PRO A 165 3.08 -8.65 9.29
C PRO A 165 2.57 -8.09 10.62
N VAL A 166 3.15 -8.54 11.73
CA VAL A 166 2.78 -8.04 13.07
C VAL A 166 2.97 -6.52 13.18
N GLY A 167 1.95 -5.87 13.72
CA GLY A 167 1.91 -4.42 13.91
C GLY A 167 1.78 -3.61 12.62
N SER A 168 1.38 -4.24 11.50
CA SER A 168 0.86 -3.51 10.33
C SER A 168 -0.57 -3.02 10.60
N PHE A 169 -0.94 -1.90 9.97
CA PHE A 169 -2.29 -1.30 10.06
C PHE A 169 -2.76 -1.04 11.50
N VAL A 170 -1.87 -0.51 12.33
CA VAL A 170 -2.23 0.03 13.65
C VAL A 170 -2.89 1.39 13.44
N THR A 171 -4.18 1.49 13.76
CA THR A 171 -5.02 2.66 13.45
C THR A 171 -5.40 3.48 14.69
N THR A 172 -4.77 3.25 15.83
CA THR A 172 -5.15 3.83 17.14
C THR A 172 -5.13 5.35 17.22
N GLN A 173 -4.44 6.04 16.30
CA GLN A 173 -4.37 7.51 16.26
C GLN A 173 -5.28 8.13 15.21
N MET A 174 -5.93 7.32 14.36
CA MET A 174 -6.77 7.82 13.27
C MET A 174 -8.10 8.32 13.85
N ILE A 175 -8.41 9.60 13.71
CA ILE A 175 -9.63 10.21 14.30
C ILE A 175 -10.63 10.69 13.25
N SER A 176 -10.25 10.72 11.98
CA SER A 176 -11.08 11.17 10.87
C SER A 176 -11.37 10.02 9.92
N VAL A 177 -12.63 9.89 9.50
CA VAL A 177 -13.00 9.16 8.30
C VAL A 177 -13.24 10.18 7.18
N GLY A 178 -12.59 9.99 6.04
CA GLY A 178 -12.79 10.89 4.91
C GLY A 178 -14.23 10.82 4.36
N SER A 179 -14.61 11.78 3.51
CA SER A 179 -15.96 11.93 2.98
C SER A 179 -16.31 11.04 1.78
N GLU A 180 -15.36 10.22 1.28
CA GLU A 180 -15.63 9.28 0.20
C GLU A 180 -15.77 7.85 0.73
N ALA A 181 -16.79 7.19 0.20
CA ALA A 181 -17.19 5.82 0.47
C ALA A 181 -16.03 4.82 0.57
N GLY A 182 -15.86 4.21 1.75
CA GLY A 182 -15.30 2.87 1.90
C GLY A 182 -13.87 2.79 2.39
N PHE A 183 -13.61 3.26 3.61
CA PHE A 183 -12.29 3.18 4.26
C PHE A 183 -11.61 1.81 4.17
N CYS A 184 -12.35 0.73 4.46
CA CYS A 184 -11.92 -0.66 4.32
C CYS A 184 -12.82 -1.46 3.36
N ALA A 185 -13.52 -0.78 2.44
CA ALA A 185 -14.41 -1.46 1.51
C ALA A 185 -13.63 -2.46 0.65
N TYR A 186 -14.15 -3.68 0.49
CA TYR A 186 -13.55 -4.75 -0.30
C TYR A 186 -12.12 -5.17 0.11
N PHE A 187 -11.65 -4.80 1.32
CA PHE A 187 -10.27 -5.01 1.77
C PHE A 187 -9.67 -6.36 1.38
N ASN A 188 -10.41 -7.46 1.61
CA ASN A 188 -10.06 -8.83 1.26
C ASN A 188 -11.23 -9.56 0.56
N ALA A 189 -12.07 -8.83 -0.19
CA ALA A 189 -13.18 -9.47 -0.91
C ALA A 189 -12.64 -10.45 -1.96
N ASN A 190 -13.07 -11.72 -1.92
CA ASN A 190 -12.50 -12.81 -2.73
C ASN A 190 -10.97 -12.96 -2.60
N GLY A 191 -10.37 -12.43 -1.53
CA GLY A 191 -8.92 -12.45 -1.31
C GLY A 191 -8.49 -13.57 -0.38
N GLU A 192 -7.19 -13.87 -0.41
CA GLU A 192 -6.60 -15.03 0.28
C GLU A 192 -6.14 -14.76 1.72
N ILE A 193 -6.37 -13.57 2.29
CA ILE A 193 -5.95 -13.30 3.68
C ILE A 193 -6.75 -14.21 4.61
N THR A 194 -6.06 -15.01 5.42
CA THR A 194 -6.65 -15.93 6.40
C THR A 194 -6.37 -15.50 7.85
N TYR A 195 -5.46 -14.54 8.04
CA TYR A 195 -5.05 -14.10 9.37
C TYR A 195 -4.77 -12.59 9.42
N LEU A 196 -5.28 -11.95 10.48
CA LEU A 196 -4.97 -10.57 10.84
C LEU A 196 -4.28 -10.53 12.22
N PRO A 197 -3.11 -9.89 12.33
CA PRO A 197 -2.41 -9.74 13.61
C PRO A 197 -3.26 -9.04 14.69
N VAL A 198 -2.98 -9.37 15.95
CA VAL A 198 -3.51 -8.63 17.10
C VAL A 198 -3.12 -7.16 16.98
N GLY A 199 -4.08 -6.27 17.24
CA GLY A 199 -3.92 -4.82 17.15
C GLY A 199 -4.06 -4.24 15.74
N SER A 200 -4.24 -5.08 14.70
CA SER A 200 -4.74 -4.59 13.41
C SER A 200 -6.10 -3.91 13.61
N PHE A 201 -6.42 -2.92 12.76
CA PHE A 201 -7.73 -2.26 12.71
C PHE A 201 -8.33 -1.90 14.09
N ASN A 202 -7.52 -1.28 14.96
CA ASN A 202 -8.06 -0.62 16.14
C ASN A 202 -8.71 0.71 15.74
N LEU A 203 -10.00 0.66 15.47
CA LEU A 203 -10.81 1.74 14.94
C LEU A 203 -11.74 2.32 16.02
N SER A 204 -11.40 2.11 17.29
CA SER A 204 -12.19 2.60 18.43
C SER A 204 -12.25 4.12 18.53
N THR A 205 -11.37 4.83 17.83
CA THR A 205 -11.39 6.29 17.69
C THR A 205 -12.41 6.79 16.66
N HIS A 206 -12.96 5.89 15.84
CA HIS A 206 -13.95 6.23 14.82
C HIS A 206 -15.35 6.10 15.45
N ILE A 207 -16.15 7.17 15.39
CA ILE A 207 -17.46 7.23 16.05
C ILE A 207 -18.60 7.10 15.02
N SER A 208 -18.68 8.05 14.09
CA SER A 208 -19.69 8.05 13.03
C SER A 208 -19.02 7.70 11.71
N VAL A 209 -19.47 6.61 11.09
CA VAL A 209 -18.98 6.15 9.79
C VAL A 209 -20.15 5.94 8.84
N GLU A 210 -19.88 6.04 7.54
CA GLU A 210 -20.84 5.76 6.48
C GLU A 210 -21.09 4.26 6.27
N ASP A 211 -22.21 3.88 5.66
CA ASP A 211 -22.58 2.48 5.39
C ASP A 211 -21.51 1.70 4.60
N SER A 212 -20.81 2.37 3.70
CA SER A 212 -19.79 1.75 2.86
C SER A 212 -18.46 1.47 3.59
N TYR A 213 -18.29 1.94 4.83
CA TYR A 213 -17.02 1.93 5.56
C TYR A 213 -16.32 0.57 5.57
N PHE A 214 -17.09 -0.51 5.78
CA PHE A 214 -16.64 -1.91 5.68
C PHE A 214 -17.34 -2.71 4.57
N SER A 215 -17.93 -2.04 3.58
CA SER A 215 -18.72 -2.73 2.55
C SER A 215 -17.92 -3.85 1.90
N ALA A 216 -18.46 -5.06 1.98
CA ALA A 216 -17.84 -6.27 1.46
C ALA A 216 -16.39 -6.52 1.96
N PHE A 217 -16.01 -6.06 3.16
CA PHE A 217 -14.65 -6.16 3.72
C PHE A 217 -13.97 -7.51 3.42
N ASN A 218 -14.66 -8.62 3.69
CA ASN A 218 -14.19 -9.97 3.41
C ASN A 218 -15.24 -10.80 2.63
N SER A 219 -16.03 -10.15 1.76
CA SER A 219 -17.06 -10.88 1.00
C SER A 219 -16.42 -11.96 0.11
N TYR A 220 -16.79 -13.23 0.33
CA TYR A 220 -16.18 -14.40 -0.31
C TYR A 220 -14.65 -14.54 -0.10
N GLY A 221 -14.07 -13.85 0.89
CA GLY A 221 -12.65 -13.93 1.19
C GLY A 221 -12.31 -15.07 2.15
N ALA A 222 -11.03 -15.42 2.23
CA ALA A 222 -10.52 -16.56 3.01
C ALA A 222 -10.45 -16.31 4.53
N LEU A 223 -10.68 -15.08 5.02
CA LEU A 223 -10.65 -14.76 6.44
C LEU A 223 -11.91 -15.32 7.13
N ASP A 224 -11.80 -16.52 7.70
CA ASP A 224 -12.93 -17.27 8.27
C ASP A 224 -13.18 -16.99 9.76
N HIS A 225 -12.22 -16.38 10.45
CA HIS A 225 -12.34 -15.89 11.82
C HIS A 225 -11.54 -14.61 12.03
N LEU A 226 -11.97 -13.79 12.98
CA LEU A 226 -11.18 -12.66 13.47
C LEU A 226 -10.43 -13.10 14.73
N PRO A 227 -9.08 -13.13 14.72
CA PRO A 227 -8.31 -13.34 15.94
C PRO A 227 -8.69 -12.32 17.01
N GLU A 228 -8.74 -12.73 18.27
CA GLU A 228 -9.07 -11.84 19.38
C GLU A 228 -8.14 -10.61 19.38
N GLY A 229 -8.72 -9.42 19.42
CA GLY A 229 -7.97 -8.16 19.40
C GLY A 229 -7.44 -7.73 18.02
N SER A 230 -7.75 -8.45 16.93
CA SER A 230 -7.43 -8.02 15.54
C SER A 230 -8.37 -6.94 14.98
N PHE A 231 -9.43 -6.60 15.71
CA PHE A 231 -10.40 -5.56 15.40
C PHE A 231 -10.91 -4.93 16.71
N ASP A 232 -11.00 -3.61 16.74
CA ASP A 232 -11.70 -2.87 17.80
C ASP A 232 -12.59 -1.80 17.15
N ILE A 233 -13.90 -2.05 17.16
CA ILE A 233 -14.93 -1.17 16.55
C ILE A 233 -15.98 -0.71 17.57
N ARG A 234 -15.69 -0.84 18.87
CA ARG A 234 -16.69 -0.72 19.95
C ARG A 234 -17.40 0.63 20.06
N ASN A 235 -16.85 1.67 19.44
CA ASN A 235 -17.39 3.03 19.48
C ASN A 235 -18.05 3.47 18.16
N ILE A 236 -18.03 2.62 17.12
CA ILE A 236 -18.70 2.90 15.86
C ILE A 236 -20.21 2.72 16.06
N VAL A 237 -21.00 3.74 15.72
CA VAL A 237 -22.47 3.76 15.82
C VAL A 237 -23.14 3.87 14.47
#